data_AF-A0A0A3J3A8-F1
#
_entry.id   AF-A0A0A3J3A8-F1
#
_cell.length_a   1.000
_cell.length_b   1.000
_cell.length_c   1.000
_cell.angle_alpha   90.00
_cell.angle_beta   90.00
_cell.angle_gamma   90.00
#
_symmetry.space_group_name_H-M   'P 1'
#
loop_
_entity.id
_entity.type
_entity.pdbx_description
1 polymer ?
#
loop_
_entity_poly.entity_id
_entity_poly.type
_entity_poly.pdbx_seq_one_letter_code
_entity_poly.pdbx_strand_id
1 'polypeptide(L)'
;MNRDNNMIVKLGQESDEKVISKLPEIFQLLKKGEVQPSNEVLDIISKFPTESTPYILEILGENEEQINLQIWTLKEVVPKLPFFVKIALTDEIERMVNKPSSQEKEQKLDSIAQEALNSIL
;
A
#
# COMPACT_ATOMS: atom_id res chain seq x y z
N MET A 1 5.99 21.56 -10.79
CA MET A 1 6.71 20.27 -10.81
C MET A 1 7.15 19.97 -9.39
N ASN A 2 6.41 19.11 -8.68
CA ASN A 2 6.84 18.66 -7.35
C ASN A 2 8.13 17.86 -7.51
N ARG A 3 9.09 18.05 -6.59
CA ARG A 3 10.42 17.43 -6.66
C ARG A 3 10.39 15.90 -6.55
N ASP A 4 9.25 15.34 -6.11
CA ASP A 4 9.18 14.01 -5.52
C ASP A 4 8.86 12.90 -6.54
N ASN A 5 8.03 13.15 -7.57
CA ASN A 5 7.81 12.19 -8.67
C ASN A 5 9.09 11.91 -9.47
N ASN A 6 10.02 12.87 -9.51
CA ASN A 6 11.27 12.72 -10.26
C ASN A 6 12.22 11.73 -9.58
N MET A 7 12.14 11.57 -8.25
CA MET A 7 12.89 10.54 -7.52
C MET A 7 12.34 9.15 -7.81
N ILE A 8 11.02 8.97 -7.72
CA ILE A 8 10.36 7.69 -7.98
C ILE A 8 10.61 7.22 -9.42
N VAL A 9 10.48 8.12 -10.41
CA VAL A 9 10.76 7.83 -11.82
C VAL A 9 12.21 7.39 -12.03
N LYS A 10 13.18 8.10 -11.42
CA LYS A 10 14.60 7.72 -11.51
C LYS A 10 14.86 6.37 -10.86
N LEU A 11 14.25 6.12 -9.70
CA LEU A 11 14.40 4.86 -9.00
C LEU A 11 13.86 3.69 -9.82
N GLY A 12 12.74 3.86 -10.52
CA GLY A 12 12.20 2.85 -11.44
C GLY A 12 13.14 2.46 -12.59
N GLN A 13 14.19 3.25 -12.86
CA GLN A 13 15.20 3.00 -13.89
C GLN A 13 16.50 2.38 -13.33
N GLU A 14 16.62 2.24 -12.01
CA GLU A 14 17.78 1.62 -11.35
C GLU A 14 17.69 0.08 -11.38
N SER A 15 18.77 -0.59 -10.97
CA SER A 15 18.77 -2.04 -10.82
C SER A 15 17.80 -2.51 -9.74
N ASP A 16 17.23 -3.70 -9.92
CA ASP A 16 16.26 -4.29 -8.99
C ASP A 16 16.77 -4.32 -7.54
N GLU A 17 18.03 -4.69 -7.34
CA GLU A 17 18.68 -4.69 -6.02
C GLU A 17 18.67 -3.30 -5.36
N LYS A 18 18.96 -2.25 -6.13
CA LYS A 18 18.92 -0.88 -5.61
C LYS A 18 17.49 -0.46 -5.28
N VAL A 19 16.52 -0.81 -6.12
CA VAL A 19 15.11 -0.47 -5.85
C VAL A 19 14.62 -1.17 -4.60
N ILE A 20 14.89 -2.47 -4.47
CA ILE A 20 14.54 -3.27 -3.28
C ILE A 20 15.16 -2.64 -2.02
N SER A 21 16.45 -2.27 -2.06
CA SER A 21 17.13 -1.64 -0.92
C SER A 21 16.51 -0.30 -0.49
N LYS A 22 15.74 0.33 -1.39
CA LYS A 22 15.10 1.63 -1.21
C LYS A 22 13.61 1.54 -0.88
N LEU A 23 12.98 0.38 -1.03
CA LEU A 23 11.56 0.17 -0.66
C LEU A 23 11.22 0.71 0.74
N PRO A 24 11.96 0.38 1.82
CA PRO A 24 11.63 0.93 3.14
C PRO A 24 11.62 2.46 3.18
N GLU A 25 12.54 3.12 2.48
CA GLU A 25 12.57 4.58 2.39
C GLU A 25 11.35 5.12 1.64
N ILE A 26 10.96 4.50 0.52
CA ILE A 26 9.76 4.90 -0.25
C ILE A 26 8.50 4.81 0.62
N PHE A 27 8.32 3.70 1.33
CA PHE A 27 7.17 3.51 2.20
C PHE A 27 7.17 4.53 3.34
N GLN A 28 8.33 4.82 3.95
CA GLN A 28 8.44 5.88 4.95
C GLN A 28 8.05 7.26 4.40
N LEU A 29 8.43 7.59 3.16
CA LEU A 29 8.06 8.85 2.52
C LEU A 29 6.55 8.92 2.19
N LEU A 30 5.94 7.81 1.78
CA LEU A 30 4.48 7.71 1.58
C LEU A 30 3.74 7.98 2.88
N LYS A 31 4.18 7.35 3.98
CA LYS A 31 3.56 7.48 5.31
C LYS A 31 3.67 8.91 5.86
N LYS A 32 4.77 9.61 5.57
CA LYS A 32 4.96 11.03 5.91
C LYS A 32 4.25 12.00 4.97
N GLY A 33 3.66 11.52 3.87
CA GLY A 33 3.07 12.34 2.82
C GLY A 33 4.09 13.14 1.99
N GLU A 34 5.38 12.83 2.11
CA GLU A 34 6.46 13.43 1.32
C GLU A 34 6.48 12.91 -0.11
N VAL A 35 6.04 11.66 -0.31
CA VAL A 35 5.71 11.09 -1.62
C VAL A 35 4.21 10.86 -1.69
N GLN A 36 3.60 11.26 -2.80
CA GLN A 36 2.18 11.06 -3.02
C GLN A 36 1.91 9.72 -3.71
N PRO A 37 0.79 9.04 -3.39
CA PRO A 37 0.34 7.89 -4.14
C PRO A 37 0.24 8.20 -5.64
N SER A 38 0.86 7.36 -6.48
CA SER A 38 0.89 7.53 -7.93
C SER A 38 1.03 6.19 -8.66
N ASN A 39 0.84 6.21 -9.99
CA ASN A 39 1.03 5.01 -10.81
C ASN A 39 2.50 4.55 -10.80
N GLU A 40 3.45 5.47 -10.76
CA GLU A 40 4.87 5.14 -10.71
C GLU A 40 5.25 4.47 -9.38
N VAL A 41 4.68 4.91 -8.26
CA VAL A 41 4.85 4.24 -6.96
C VAL A 41 4.26 2.84 -7.02
N LEU A 42 3.06 2.71 -7.58
CA LEU A 42 2.38 1.44 -7.73
C LEU A 42 3.15 0.45 -8.61
N ASP A 43 3.76 0.92 -9.70
CA ASP A 43 4.59 0.11 -10.59
C ASP A 43 5.80 -0.45 -9.85
N ILE A 44 6.43 0.34 -8.98
CA ILE A 44 7.54 -0.12 -8.13
C ILE A 44 7.05 -1.20 -7.15
N ILE A 45 5.95 -0.95 -6.43
CA ILE A 45 5.40 -1.90 -5.47
C ILE A 45 5.01 -3.21 -6.15
N SER A 46 4.36 -3.13 -7.32
CA SER A 46 3.91 -4.28 -8.08
C SER A 46 5.06 -5.09 -8.68
N LYS A 47 6.22 -4.46 -8.90
CA LYS A 47 7.45 -5.13 -9.37
C LYS A 47 8.10 -5.98 -8.28
N PHE A 48 7.95 -5.61 -7.01
CA PHE A 48 8.56 -6.28 -5.86
C PHE A 48 7.50 -6.65 -4.81
N PRO A 49 6.53 -7.51 -5.15
CA PRO A 49 5.35 -7.73 -4.31
C PRO A 49 5.71 -8.43 -2.99
N THR A 50 6.64 -9.38 -3.02
CA THR A 50 7.10 -10.10 -1.82
C THR A 50 7.80 -9.15 -0.85
N GLU A 51 8.73 -8.35 -1.35
CA GLU A 51 9.52 -7.40 -0.57
C GLU A 51 8.65 -6.24 -0.07
N SER A 52 7.60 -5.89 -0.80
CA SER A 52 6.65 -4.83 -0.41
C SER A 52 5.63 -5.27 0.63
N THR A 53 5.36 -6.57 0.74
CA THR A 53 4.34 -7.15 1.64
C THR A 53 4.43 -6.65 3.09
N PRO A 54 5.59 -6.69 3.78
CA PRO A 54 5.66 -6.22 5.17
C PRO A 54 5.27 -4.75 5.34
N TYR A 55 5.60 -3.90 4.38
CA TYR A 55 5.26 -2.47 4.43
C TYR A 55 3.79 -2.20 4.12
N ILE A 56 3.18 -3.04 3.25
CA ILE A 56 1.74 -2.99 2.99
C ILE A 56 0.97 -3.39 4.24
N LEU A 57 1.39 -4.46 4.94
CA LEU A 57 0.82 -4.84 6.24
C LEU A 57 0.95 -3.71 7.26
N GLU A 58 2.11 -3.06 7.31
CA GLU A 58 2.34 -1.92 8.21
C GLU A 58 1.35 -0.77 7.92
N ILE A 59 1.09 -0.44 6.65
CA ILE A 59 0.09 0.59 6.28
C ILE A 59 -1.32 0.17 6.71
N LEU A 60 -1.71 -1.08 6.45
CA LEU A 60 -3.07 -1.54 6.75
C LEU A 60 -3.33 -1.75 8.25
N GLY A 61 -2.28 -2.09 9.01
CA GLY A 61 -2.33 -2.29 10.46
C GLY A 61 -2.08 -1.03 11.30
N GLU A 62 -1.64 0.08 10.70
CA GLU A 62 -1.46 1.33 11.43
C GLU A 62 -2.77 2.07 11.71
N ASN A 63 -2.82 2.74 12.86
CA ASN A 63 -4.00 3.46 13.29
C ASN A 63 -4.01 4.90 12.77
N GLU A 64 -5.23 5.35 12.45
CA GLU A 64 -5.76 6.72 12.48
C GLU A 64 -5.08 7.79 11.61
N GLU A 65 -3.76 7.90 11.55
CA GLU A 65 -3.06 9.02 10.90
C GLU A 65 -2.91 8.85 9.37
N GLN A 66 -3.19 7.67 8.82
CA GLN A 66 -2.90 7.33 7.42
C GLN A 66 -4.09 6.79 6.65
N ILE A 67 -5.31 7.19 7.01
CA ILE A 67 -6.55 6.70 6.37
C ILE A 67 -6.52 6.84 4.84
N ASN A 68 -6.02 7.96 4.30
CA ASN A 68 -5.93 8.16 2.85
C ASN A 68 -4.99 7.16 2.17
N LEU A 69 -3.89 6.80 2.83
CA LEU A 69 -2.94 5.82 2.32
C LEU A 69 -3.52 4.41 2.39
N GLN A 70 -4.25 4.08 3.47
CA GLN A 70 -4.99 2.81 3.57
C GLN A 70 -6.04 2.67 2.46
N ILE A 71 -6.83 3.73 2.20
CA ILE A 71 -7.81 3.75 1.11
C ILE A 71 -7.13 3.47 -0.23
N TRP A 72 -6.04 4.18 -0.52
CA TRP A 72 -5.29 3.96 -1.76
C TRP A 72 -4.71 2.55 -1.84
N THR A 73 -4.12 2.05 -0.75
CA THR A 73 -3.58 0.68 -0.71
C THR A 73 -4.67 -0.36 -1.00
N LEU A 74 -5.83 -0.26 -0.37
CA LEU A 74 -6.94 -1.19 -0.59
C LEU A 74 -7.50 -1.11 -2.02
N LYS A 75 -7.62 0.09 -2.60
CA LYS A 75 -8.24 0.29 -3.92
C LYS A 75 -7.30 0.05 -5.09
N GLU A 76 -6.04 0.43 -4.94
CA GLU A 76 -5.10 0.50 -6.07
C GLU A 76 -3.98 -0.53 -5.99
N VAL A 77 -3.50 -0.83 -4.78
CA VAL A 77 -2.36 -1.74 -4.58
C VAL A 77 -2.84 -3.18 -4.48
N VAL A 78 -3.68 -3.49 -3.48
CA VAL A 78 -4.14 -4.85 -3.19
C VAL A 78 -4.65 -5.58 -4.45
N PRO A 79 -5.51 -4.98 -5.31
CA PRO A 79 -6.04 -5.68 -6.48
C PRO A 79 -4.98 -6.12 -7.49
N LYS A 80 -3.85 -5.40 -7.57
CA LYS A 80 -2.76 -5.61 -8.52
C LYS A 80 -1.67 -6.56 -8.00
N LEU A 81 -1.72 -6.91 -6.71
CA LEU A 81 -0.77 -7.85 -6.12
C LEU A 81 -1.04 -9.30 -6.59
N PRO A 82 0.01 -10.12 -6.72
CA PRO A 82 -0.17 -11.54 -7.00
C PRO A 82 -0.89 -12.25 -5.85
N PHE A 83 -1.58 -13.34 -6.17
CA PHE A 83 -2.46 -14.06 -5.26
C PHE A 83 -1.80 -14.46 -3.93
N PHE A 84 -0.54 -14.91 -3.95
CA PHE A 84 0.16 -15.31 -2.72
C PHE A 84 0.39 -14.14 -1.75
N VAL A 85 0.62 -12.92 -2.27
CA VAL A 85 0.71 -11.72 -1.41
C VAL A 85 -0.68 -11.34 -0.90
N LYS A 86 -1.70 -11.40 -1.75
CA LYS A 86 -3.09 -11.14 -1.31
C LYS A 86 -3.49 -12.02 -0.13
N ILE A 87 -3.15 -13.32 -0.16
CA ILE A 87 -3.36 -14.24 0.97
C ILE A 87 -2.65 -13.73 2.23
N ALA A 88 -1.39 -13.28 2.12
CA ALA A 88 -0.65 -12.77 3.26
C ALA A 88 -1.27 -11.49 3.87
N LEU A 89 -2.09 -10.76 3.12
CA LEU A 89 -2.82 -9.58 3.58
C LEU A 89 -4.23 -9.88 4.10
N THR A 90 -4.75 -11.09 3.88
CA THR A 90 -6.14 -11.45 4.16
C THR A 90 -6.52 -11.20 5.61
N ASP A 91 -5.72 -11.65 6.57
CA ASP A 91 -6.03 -11.50 8.00
C ASP A 91 -6.21 -10.03 8.41
N GLU A 92 -5.36 -9.14 7.88
CA GLU A 92 -5.43 -7.70 8.19
C GLU A 92 -6.64 -7.06 7.51
N ILE A 93 -6.91 -7.39 6.25
CA ILE A 93 -8.09 -6.90 5.52
C ILE A 93 -9.38 -7.38 6.18
N GLU A 94 -9.45 -8.64 6.62
CA GLU A 94 -10.58 -9.19 7.39
C GLU A 94 -10.75 -8.47 8.74
N ARG A 95 -9.66 -8.07 9.41
CA ARG A 95 -9.76 -7.22 10.60
C ARG A 95 -10.40 -5.88 10.26
N MET A 96 -10.02 -5.21 9.17
CA MET A 96 -10.64 -3.94 8.76
C MET A 96 -12.15 -4.09 8.51
N VAL A 97 -12.57 -5.21 7.90
CA VAL A 97 -13.99 -5.50 7.65
C VAL A 97 -14.75 -5.75 8.95
N ASN A 98 -14.22 -6.62 9.81
CA ASN A 98 -14.97 -7.14 10.97
C ASN A 98 -14.85 -6.25 12.21
N LYS A 99 -13.72 -5.54 12.35
CA LYS A 99 -13.36 -4.73 13.51
C LYS A 99 -12.62 -3.45 13.06
N PRO A 100 -13.26 -2.59 12.26
CA PRO A 100 -12.68 -1.29 11.92
C PRO A 100 -12.52 -0.45 13.19
N SER A 101 -11.47 0.35 13.24
CA SER A 101 -11.34 1.45 14.19
C SER A 101 -12.44 2.49 13.98
N SER A 102 -12.63 3.39 14.95
CA SER A 102 -13.65 4.44 14.84
C SER A 102 -13.46 5.31 13.59
N GLN A 103 -12.20 5.66 13.26
CA GLN A 103 -11.88 6.48 12.11
C GLN A 103 -11.98 5.71 10.78
N GLU A 104 -11.53 4.46 10.76
CA GLU A 104 -11.72 3.57 9.60
C GLU A 104 -13.21 3.45 9.27
N LYS A 105 -14.04 3.28 10.29
CA LYS A 105 -15.49 3.21 10.14
C LYS A 105 -16.10 4.53 9.66
N GLU A 106 -15.64 5.68 10.18
CA GLU A 106 -16.08 6.99 9.74
C GLU A 106 -15.81 7.22 8.24
N GLN A 107 -14.66 6.74 7.77
CA GLN A 107 -14.22 6.86 6.38
C GLN A 107 -14.65 5.66 5.49
N LYS A 108 -15.47 4.74 6.03
CA LYS A 108 -16.02 3.55 5.35
C LYS A 108 -14.96 2.57 4.83
N LEU A 109 -13.83 2.45 5.53
CA LEU A 109 -12.76 1.53 5.17
C LEU A 109 -13.18 0.06 5.32
N ASP A 110 -14.14 -0.25 6.18
CA ASP A 110 -14.77 -1.57 6.27
C ASP A 110 -15.40 -1.99 4.93
N SER A 111 -16.12 -1.07 4.27
CA SER A 111 -16.73 -1.31 2.97
C SER A 111 -15.68 -1.45 1.87
N ILE A 112 -14.65 -0.60 1.88
CA ILE A 112 -13.55 -0.64 0.91
C ILE A 112 -12.71 -1.90 1.08
N ALA A 113 -12.45 -2.32 2.33
CA ALA A 113 -11.75 -3.55 2.65
C ALA A 113 -12.56 -4.77 2.21
N GLN A 114 -13.89 -4.74 2.32
CA GLN A 114 -14.74 -5.81 1.81
C GLN A 114 -14.63 -5.94 0.29
N GLU A 115 -14.60 -4.83 -0.44
CA GLU A 115 -14.35 -4.85 -1.90
C GLU A 115 -12.97 -5.43 -2.22
N ALA A 116 -11.94 -5.04 -1.47
CA ALA A 116 -10.60 -5.58 -1.63
C ALA A 116 -10.55 -7.10 -1.35
N LEU A 117 -11.19 -7.56 -0.27
CA LEU A 117 -11.28 -8.97 0.11
C LEU A 117 -11.99 -9.81 -0.97
N ASN A 118 -13.06 -9.28 -1.56
CA ASN A 118 -13.77 -9.91 -2.68
C ASN A 118 -12.93 -10.00 -3.96
N SER A 119 -11.84 -9.23 -4.08
CA SER A 119 -10.87 -9.33 -5.19
C SER A 119 -9.75 -10.34 -4.95
N ILE A 120 -9.71 -10.93 -3.75
CA ILE A 120 -8.78 -11.99 -3.35
C ILE A 120 -9.40 -13.36 -3.61
N LEU A 121 -10.67 -13.53 -3.25
CA LEU A 121 -11.48 -14.75 -3.43
C LEU A 121 -11.95 -14.93 -4.87
#